data_AF-A0A4Q4SKL7-F1
#
_entry.id   AF-A0A4Q4SKL7-F1
#
_cell.length_a   1.000
_cell.length_b   1.000
_cell.length_c   1.000
_cell.angle_alpha   90.00
_cell.angle_beta   90.00
_cell.angle_gamma   90.00
#
_symmetry.space_group_name_H-M   'P 1'
#
loop_
_entity.id
_entity.type
_entity.pdbx_description
1 polymer ?
#
loop_
_entity_poly.entity_id
_entity_poly.type
_entity_poly.pdbx_seq_one_letter_code
_entity_poly.pdbx_strand_id
1 'polypeptide(L)'
;MIFQVAPLIVASAIARFVAAEIAPEITTVAEGYNVIAKLPCIGCPFLHQDTSQGSDAPWTERRDDNALLLNISLPYDSSQLNINNAPLLADSKILPRIYVNQVLLDTSKDDVDKLVESNQLDNLGGAYFGASYSYSLRSLKESNALLFYFDVMEMWTDLTSPHLTVIMDKEEQKVLEVVLLQRPLLSAGDHASAYEIIRASLVPRKDIKKPMKMHMWFHDWDANGKKGTATHMVNSASSSFVDYISSGIWSLFIFILAVMALFVIVCLFIIFGCGLHKDDYEQAQHGKRKSGGRNDIESVRRFRTPEELGLRGSGRVVGVGKSD
;
A
#
# COMPACT_ATOMS: atom_id res chain seq x y z
N MET A 1 -15.31 13.76 -63.84
CA MET A 1 -16.06 13.67 -62.56
C MET A 1 -15.64 12.51 -61.65
N ILE A 2 -14.79 11.56 -62.09
CA ILE A 2 -14.41 10.38 -61.26
C ILE A 2 -13.26 10.67 -60.27
N PHE A 3 -12.45 11.70 -60.53
CA PHE A 3 -11.27 12.03 -59.70
C PHE A 3 -11.57 12.77 -58.37
N GLN A 4 -12.83 13.19 -58.12
CA GLN A 4 -13.22 13.83 -56.86
C GLN A 4 -13.80 12.85 -55.83
N VAL A 5 -14.05 11.59 -56.22
CA VAL A 5 -14.67 10.58 -55.35
C VAL A 5 -13.62 9.89 -54.46
N ALA A 6 -12.42 9.65 -54.99
CA ALA A 6 -11.30 9.06 -54.26
C ALA A 6 -10.88 9.82 -52.97
N PRO A 7 -10.68 11.15 -52.98
CA PRO A 7 -10.33 11.87 -51.75
C PRO A 7 -11.48 11.87 -50.73
N LEU A 8 -12.72 11.77 -51.19
CA LEU A 8 -13.91 11.76 -50.33
C LEU A 8 -14.10 10.40 -49.63
N ILE A 9 -13.78 9.30 -50.32
CA ILE A 9 -13.74 7.95 -49.74
C ILE A 9 -12.58 7.83 -48.74
N VAL A 10 -11.40 8.38 -49.06
CA VAL A 10 -10.25 8.37 -48.14
C VAL A 10 -10.53 9.25 -46.92
N ALA A 11 -11.11 10.45 -47.09
CA ALA A 11 -11.53 11.30 -45.98
C ALA A 11 -12.62 10.64 -45.12
N SER A 12 -13.58 9.93 -45.74
CA SER A 12 -14.59 9.15 -45.02
C SER A 12 -13.99 7.96 -44.26
N ALA A 13 -12.98 7.29 -44.80
CA ALA A 13 -12.29 6.20 -44.14
C ALA A 13 -11.45 6.71 -42.97
N ILE A 14 -10.73 7.83 -43.15
CA ILE A 14 -9.95 8.48 -42.08
C ILE A 14 -10.88 9.03 -41.00
N ALA A 15 -12.03 9.61 -41.34
CA ALA A 15 -13.01 10.08 -40.37
C ALA A 15 -13.56 8.94 -39.48
N ARG A 16 -13.64 7.70 -40.01
CA ARG A 16 -13.98 6.51 -39.20
C ARG A 16 -12.85 6.06 -38.28
N PHE A 17 -11.59 6.32 -38.64
CA PHE A 17 -10.44 6.09 -37.75
C PHE A 17 -10.24 7.20 -36.72
N VAL A 18 -10.78 8.40 -36.95
CA VAL A 18 -10.64 9.57 -36.06
C VAL A 18 -11.84 9.74 -35.13
N ALA A 19 -12.98 9.12 -35.42
CA ALA A 19 -14.08 9.00 -34.46
C ALA A 19 -13.68 7.97 -33.40
N ALA A 20 -12.94 8.42 -32.38
CA ALA A 20 -12.61 7.61 -31.22
C ALA A 20 -13.89 6.98 -30.66
N GLU A 21 -13.92 5.65 -30.58
CA GLU A 21 -15.08 4.92 -30.07
C GLU A 21 -15.24 5.25 -28.58
N ILE A 22 -16.42 5.78 -28.20
CA ILE A 22 -16.74 6.12 -26.82
C ILE A 22 -16.64 4.85 -25.98
N ALA A 23 -15.94 4.91 -24.84
CA ALA A 23 -15.78 3.76 -23.98
C ALA A 23 -17.16 3.23 -23.53
N PRO A 24 -17.39 1.90 -23.54
CA PRO A 24 -18.61 1.32 -23.00
C PRO A 24 -18.74 1.60 -21.49
N GLU A 25 -19.94 1.42 -20.96
CA GLU A 25 -20.21 1.59 -19.52
C GLU A 25 -19.40 0.64 -18.64
N ILE A 26 -19.08 -0.54 -19.16
CA ILE A 26 -18.27 -1.55 -18.49
C ILE A 26 -17.12 -1.91 -19.43
N THR A 27 -15.90 -1.71 -18.96
CA THR A 27 -14.67 -2.08 -19.67
C THR A 27 -13.95 -3.16 -18.85
N THR A 28 -13.72 -4.32 -19.45
CA THR A 28 -13.00 -5.43 -18.80
C THR A 28 -11.51 -5.27 -19.02
N VAL A 29 -10.75 -5.09 -17.95
CA VAL A 29 -9.28 -4.96 -18.00
C VAL A 29 -8.63 -6.34 -17.90
N ALA A 30 -9.05 -7.14 -16.92
CA ALA A 30 -8.64 -8.52 -16.75
C ALA A 30 -9.86 -9.38 -16.49
N GLU A 31 -10.12 -10.34 -17.38
CA GLU A 31 -11.27 -11.23 -17.29
C GLU A 31 -11.33 -11.91 -15.92
N GLY A 32 -12.48 -11.80 -15.24
CA GLY A 32 -12.70 -12.41 -13.93
C GLY A 32 -12.12 -11.64 -12.73
N TYR A 33 -11.22 -10.67 -12.91
CA TYR A 33 -10.52 -10.03 -11.77
C TYR A 33 -10.56 -8.52 -11.77
N ASN A 34 -10.58 -7.86 -12.93
CA ASN A 34 -10.53 -6.40 -12.99
C ASN A 34 -11.49 -5.87 -14.05
N VAL A 35 -12.43 -5.04 -13.60
CA VAL A 35 -13.43 -4.38 -14.44
C VAL A 35 -13.53 -2.92 -14.05
N ILE A 36 -13.63 -2.06 -15.04
CA ILE A 36 -13.85 -0.63 -14.86
C ILE A 36 -15.29 -0.32 -15.24
N ALA A 37 -16.01 0.32 -14.33
CA ALA A 37 -17.34 0.83 -14.56
C ALA A 37 -17.30 2.36 -14.70
N LYS A 38 -17.78 2.85 -15.84
CA LYS A 38 -18.02 4.27 -16.12
C LYS A 38 -19.44 4.62 -15.69
N LEU A 39 -19.59 5.03 -14.44
CA LEU A 39 -20.86 5.33 -13.81
C LEU A 39 -21.33 6.75 -14.18
N PRO A 40 -22.41 6.94 -14.97
CA PRO A 40 -22.86 8.28 -15.35
C PRO A 40 -23.28 9.09 -14.10
N CYS A 41 -22.87 10.35 -14.00
CA CYS A 41 -23.16 11.20 -12.84
C CYS A 41 -24.25 12.23 -13.18
N ILE A 42 -25.51 11.88 -12.97
CA ILE A 42 -26.61 12.66 -13.52
C ILE A 42 -26.83 13.94 -12.70
N GLY A 43 -26.49 15.09 -13.26
CA GLY A 43 -26.63 16.40 -12.61
C GLY A 43 -25.48 16.78 -11.68
N CYS A 44 -24.34 16.11 -11.80
CA CYS A 44 -23.12 16.47 -11.11
C CYS A 44 -22.35 17.53 -11.93
N PRO A 45 -21.78 18.57 -11.32
CA PRO A 45 -20.87 19.47 -12.03
C PRO A 45 -19.59 18.72 -12.42
N PHE A 46 -19.04 19.07 -13.58
CA PHE A 46 -17.72 18.64 -14.00
C PHE A 46 -16.66 19.59 -13.45
N LEU A 47 -15.69 19.06 -12.72
CA LEU A 47 -14.59 19.83 -12.16
C LEU A 47 -13.47 19.92 -13.19
N HIS A 48 -13.06 21.14 -13.49
CA HIS A 48 -12.00 21.40 -14.44
C HIS A 48 -11.02 22.44 -13.88
N GLN A 49 -9.74 22.17 -14.12
CA GLN A 49 -8.65 23.07 -13.81
C GLN A 49 -8.05 23.61 -15.11
N ASP A 50 -8.10 24.92 -15.32
CA ASP A 50 -7.50 25.53 -16.49
C ASP A 50 -5.98 25.64 -16.32
N THR A 51 -5.25 24.78 -17.03
CA THR A 51 -3.78 24.74 -17.03
C THR A 51 -3.18 25.42 -18.26
N SER A 52 -3.99 26.09 -19.09
CA SER A 52 -3.55 26.69 -20.36
C SER A 52 -2.45 27.75 -20.22
N GLN A 53 -2.33 28.38 -19.04
CA GLN A 53 -1.33 29.40 -18.75
C GLN A 53 -0.04 28.83 -18.11
N GLY A 54 0.09 27.50 -18.00
CA GLY A 54 1.24 26.84 -17.37
C GLY A 54 1.30 27.00 -15.84
N SER A 55 0.26 27.56 -15.24
CA SER A 55 0.04 27.62 -13.79
C SER A 55 -1.29 26.97 -13.45
N ASP A 56 -1.33 26.22 -12.36
CA ASP A 56 -2.53 25.57 -11.85
C ASP A 56 -3.56 26.61 -11.38
N ALA A 57 -4.54 26.92 -12.24
CA ALA A 57 -5.68 27.75 -11.87
C ALA A 57 -6.49 27.08 -10.74
N PRO A 58 -7.35 27.82 -10.01
CA PRO A 58 -8.29 27.18 -9.09
C PRO A 58 -9.23 26.24 -9.85
N TRP A 59 -9.68 25.18 -9.19
CA TRP A 59 -10.70 24.29 -9.72
C TRP A 59 -12.01 25.05 -9.91
N THR A 60 -12.62 24.85 -11.07
CA THR A 60 -13.88 25.49 -11.45
C THR A 60 -14.91 24.45 -11.88
N GLU A 61 -16.18 24.81 -11.72
CA GLU A 61 -17.31 23.96 -12.11
C GLU A 61 -17.75 24.26 -13.54
N ARG A 62 -17.98 23.20 -14.31
CA ARG A 62 -18.61 23.23 -15.63
C ARG A 62 -19.84 22.32 -15.66
N ARG A 63 -20.75 22.58 -16.60
CA ARG A 63 -21.97 21.81 -16.81
C ARG A 63 -21.83 20.90 -18.02
N ASP A 64 -20.85 20.01 -17.96
CA ASP A 64 -20.63 18.98 -18.98
C ASP A 64 -21.15 17.63 -18.45
N ASP A 65 -21.64 16.79 -19.36
CA ASP A 65 -22.03 15.42 -19.01
C ASP A 65 -20.80 14.61 -18.61
N ASN A 66 -20.85 14.01 -17.44
CA ASN A 66 -19.71 13.37 -16.79
C ASN A 66 -20.06 12.00 -16.22
N ALA A 67 -19.02 11.24 -15.93
CA ALA A 67 -19.09 9.94 -15.31
C ALA A 67 -18.02 9.79 -14.23
N LEU A 68 -18.27 8.90 -13.29
CA LEU A 68 -17.35 8.49 -12.26
C LEU A 68 -16.72 7.16 -12.68
N LEU A 69 -15.41 7.04 -12.52
CA LEU A 69 -14.72 5.79 -12.79
C LEU A 69 -14.59 4.97 -11.50
N LEU A 70 -15.10 3.75 -11.58
CA LEU A 70 -14.98 2.72 -10.55
C LEU A 70 -14.10 1.59 -11.10
N ASN A 71 -12.91 1.45 -10.56
CA ASN A 71 -11.98 0.34 -10.75
C ASN A 71 -12.34 -0.77 -9.75
N ILE A 72 -13.00 -1.82 -10.23
CA ILE A 72 -13.38 -2.97 -9.42
C ILE A 72 -12.35 -4.07 -9.63
N SER A 73 -11.59 -4.37 -8.59
CA SER A 73 -10.56 -5.41 -8.63
C SER A 73 -10.75 -6.47 -7.55
N LEU A 74 -10.42 -7.72 -7.90
CA LEU A 74 -10.29 -8.85 -7.00
C LEU A 74 -8.82 -9.24 -6.94
N PRO A 75 -8.12 -8.94 -5.83
CA PRO A 75 -6.74 -9.38 -5.66
C PRO A 75 -6.64 -10.91 -5.64
N TYR A 76 -5.54 -11.46 -6.16
CA TYR A 76 -5.31 -12.91 -6.18
C TYR A 76 -4.99 -13.50 -4.79
N ASP A 77 -4.51 -12.65 -3.89
CA ASP A 77 -4.00 -12.98 -2.55
C ASP A 77 -5.02 -12.75 -1.44
N SER A 78 -6.24 -12.31 -1.76
CA SER A 78 -7.26 -12.01 -0.76
C SER A 78 -8.67 -12.18 -1.30
N SER A 79 -9.62 -12.45 -0.41
CA SER A 79 -11.04 -12.61 -0.76
C SER A 79 -11.84 -11.30 -0.72
N GLN A 80 -11.15 -10.16 -0.66
CA GLN A 80 -11.77 -8.85 -0.60
C GLN A 80 -12.06 -8.31 -2.02
N LEU A 81 -13.07 -7.45 -2.12
CA LEU A 81 -13.40 -6.75 -3.35
C LEU A 81 -12.93 -5.31 -3.23
N ASN A 82 -12.06 -4.88 -4.11
CA ASN A 82 -11.54 -3.52 -4.08
C ASN A 82 -12.36 -2.64 -5.04
N ILE A 83 -12.69 -1.43 -4.61
CA ILE A 83 -13.18 -0.35 -5.48
C ILE A 83 -12.22 0.82 -5.34
N ASN A 84 -11.53 1.20 -6.42
CA ASN A 84 -10.51 2.27 -6.45
C ASN A 84 -9.48 2.11 -5.30
N ASN A 85 -8.89 0.92 -5.21
CA ASN A 85 -7.96 0.50 -4.14
C ASN A 85 -8.50 0.47 -2.70
N ALA A 86 -9.78 0.78 -2.48
CA ALA A 86 -10.41 0.65 -1.19
C ALA A 86 -10.95 -0.78 -0.98
N PRO A 87 -10.47 -1.53 0.04
CA PRO A 87 -10.89 -2.91 0.26
C PRO A 87 -12.29 -2.98 0.89
N LEU A 88 -13.29 -3.35 0.09
CA LEU A 88 -14.61 -3.72 0.54
C LEU A 88 -14.69 -5.23 0.82
N LEU A 89 -15.60 -5.61 1.73
CA LEU A 89 -15.80 -7.01 2.13
C LEU A 89 -14.56 -7.67 2.76
N ALA A 90 -13.58 -6.88 3.21
CA ALA A 90 -12.50 -7.37 4.04
C ALA A 90 -13.02 -7.83 5.41
N ASP A 91 -12.19 -8.57 6.16
CA ASP A 91 -12.52 -9.03 7.53
C ASP A 91 -12.72 -7.86 8.52
N SER A 92 -12.28 -6.66 8.15
CA SER A 92 -12.48 -5.45 8.94
C SER A 92 -13.94 -4.97 8.93
N LYS A 93 -14.45 -4.59 10.10
CA LYS A 93 -15.75 -3.91 10.24
C LYS A 93 -15.69 -2.41 9.88
N ILE A 94 -14.49 -1.89 9.59
CA ILE A 94 -14.29 -0.50 9.20
C ILE A 94 -14.55 -0.37 7.70
N LEU A 95 -15.51 0.48 7.34
CA LEU A 95 -15.80 0.79 5.95
C LEU A 95 -14.75 1.78 5.41
N PRO A 96 -14.06 1.47 4.30
CA PRO A 96 -13.01 2.34 3.77
C PRO A 96 -13.60 3.60 3.11
N ARG A 97 -12.80 4.67 3.06
CA ARG A 97 -13.13 5.85 2.26
C ARG A 97 -12.74 5.59 0.80
N ILE A 98 -13.68 5.77 -0.11
CA ILE A 98 -13.49 5.56 -1.55
C ILE A 98 -13.40 6.92 -2.22
N TYR A 99 -12.34 7.13 -2.99
CA TYR A 99 -12.22 8.29 -3.86
C TYR A 99 -12.48 7.84 -5.30
N VAL A 100 -13.30 8.60 -6.01
CA VAL A 100 -13.70 8.32 -7.38
C VAL A 100 -13.26 9.46 -8.28
N ASN A 101 -12.61 9.10 -9.39
CA ASN A 101 -12.21 10.07 -10.38
C ASN A 101 -13.36 10.40 -11.32
N GLN A 102 -13.42 11.65 -11.72
CA GLN A 102 -14.40 12.13 -12.68
C GLN A 102 -13.78 12.20 -14.08
N VAL A 103 -14.55 11.76 -15.08
CA VAL A 103 -14.23 11.88 -16.50
C VAL A 103 -15.44 12.39 -17.27
N LEU A 104 -15.21 12.86 -18.50
CA LEU A 104 -16.29 13.22 -19.40
C LEU A 104 -17.04 11.96 -19.86
N LEU A 105 -18.34 12.09 -20.10
CA LEU A 105 -19.17 10.93 -20.48
C LEU A 105 -18.75 10.33 -21.83
N ASP A 106 -18.27 11.17 -22.75
CA ASP A 106 -17.80 10.84 -24.10
C ASP A 106 -16.33 10.38 -24.16
N THR A 107 -15.67 10.18 -23.02
CA THR A 107 -14.29 9.67 -22.95
C THR A 107 -14.14 8.38 -23.76
N SER A 108 -13.12 8.35 -24.62
CA SER A 108 -12.81 7.24 -25.52
C SER A 108 -12.24 6.03 -24.77
N LYS A 109 -12.32 4.84 -25.39
CA LYS A 109 -11.72 3.63 -24.82
C LYS A 109 -10.20 3.78 -24.60
N ASP A 110 -9.49 4.31 -25.59
CA ASP A 110 -8.04 4.50 -25.52
C ASP A 110 -7.64 5.45 -24.37
N ASP A 111 -8.46 6.45 -24.06
CA ASP A 111 -8.20 7.35 -22.94
C ASP A 111 -8.49 6.70 -21.60
N VAL A 112 -9.53 5.86 -21.49
CA VAL A 112 -9.74 5.03 -20.29
C VAL A 112 -8.55 4.10 -20.09
N ASP A 113 -8.07 3.43 -21.14
CA ASP A 113 -6.92 2.51 -21.05
C ASP A 113 -5.65 3.26 -20.60
N LYS A 114 -5.40 4.49 -21.08
CA LYS A 114 -4.31 5.35 -20.57
C LYS A 114 -4.46 5.70 -19.09
N LEU A 115 -5.68 5.96 -18.61
CA LEU A 115 -5.94 6.24 -17.19
C LEU A 115 -5.64 5.02 -16.30
N VAL A 116 -5.85 3.81 -16.83
CA VAL A 116 -5.48 2.55 -16.18
C VAL A 116 -3.96 2.39 -16.16
N GLU A 117 -3.30 2.52 -17.31
CA GLU A 117 -1.85 2.36 -17.43
C GLU A 117 -1.07 3.35 -16.58
N SER A 118 -1.56 4.57 -16.45
CA SER A 118 -0.95 5.63 -15.64
C SER A 118 -1.27 5.50 -14.14
N ASN A 119 -2.05 4.50 -13.71
CA ASN A 119 -2.58 4.35 -12.36
C ASN A 119 -3.26 5.63 -11.82
N GLN A 120 -3.81 6.45 -12.72
CA GLN A 120 -4.48 7.69 -12.32
C GLN A 120 -5.81 7.40 -11.64
N LEU A 121 -6.45 6.26 -11.91
CA LEU A 121 -7.63 5.78 -11.16
C LEU A 121 -7.37 5.59 -9.67
N ASP A 122 -6.12 5.30 -9.34
CA ASP A 122 -5.68 4.91 -8.01
C ASP A 122 -4.90 6.03 -7.31
N ASN A 123 -4.24 6.90 -8.08
CA ASN A 123 -3.54 8.09 -7.60
C ASN A 123 -4.33 9.35 -7.98
N LEU A 124 -4.70 10.16 -6.98
CA LEU A 124 -5.51 11.38 -7.08
C LEU A 124 -4.82 12.53 -7.85
N GLY A 125 -4.51 12.31 -9.13
CA GLY A 125 -3.83 13.27 -10.00
C GLY A 125 -4.78 14.16 -10.82
N GLY A 126 -6.10 13.94 -10.73
CA GLY A 126 -7.12 14.68 -11.47
C GLY A 126 -8.32 15.08 -10.60
N ALA A 127 -9.43 15.46 -11.23
CA ALA A 127 -10.68 15.73 -10.52
C ALA A 127 -11.16 14.48 -9.79
N TYR A 128 -11.29 14.57 -8.47
CA TYR A 128 -11.77 13.47 -7.63
C TYR A 128 -12.89 13.91 -6.70
N PHE A 129 -13.68 12.92 -6.28
CA PHE A 129 -14.67 13.03 -5.24
C PHE A 129 -14.52 11.91 -4.22
N GLY A 130 -14.61 12.23 -2.94
CA GLY A 130 -14.90 11.27 -1.89
C GLY A 130 -16.35 10.81 -1.98
N ALA A 131 -16.57 9.51 -2.12
CA ALA A 131 -17.91 8.94 -2.25
C ALA A 131 -18.47 8.50 -0.89
N SER A 132 -19.66 8.99 -0.55
CA SER A 132 -20.57 8.33 0.37
C SER A 132 -21.33 7.26 -0.40
N TYR A 133 -21.30 6.02 0.07
CA TYR A 133 -21.82 4.89 -0.68
C TYR A 133 -22.66 3.96 0.18
N SER A 134 -23.50 3.18 -0.48
CA SER A 134 -24.19 2.07 0.14
C SER A 134 -24.00 0.82 -0.69
N TYR A 135 -23.99 -0.34 -0.02
CA TYR A 135 -23.83 -1.60 -0.73
C TYR A 135 -24.62 -2.73 -0.07
N SER A 136 -24.82 -3.79 -0.86
CA SER A 136 -25.37 -5.03 -0.37
C SER A 136 -24.73 -6.23 -1.05
N LEU A 137 -24.54 -7.30 -0.30
CA LEU A 137 -24.10 -8.60 -0.80
C LEU A 137 -25.20 -9.62 -0.53
N ARG A 138 -25.61 -10.36 -1.55
CA ARG A 138 -26.65 -11.39 -1.44
C ARG A 138 -26.26 -12.64 -2.22
N SER A 139 -26.51 -13.82 -1.68
CA SER A 139 -26.46 -15.05 -2.47
C SER A 139 -27.65 -15.10 -3.43
N LEU A 140 -27.41 -15.50 -4.68
CA LEU A 140 -28.47 -15.81 -5.63
C LEU A 140 -29.12 -17.14 -5.21
N LYS A 141 -30.45 -17.19 -5.29
CA LYS A 141 -31.17 -18.46 -5.07
C LYS A 141 -30.68 -19.48 -6.09
N GLU A 142 -30.47 -20.71 -5.64
CA GLU A 142 -30.13 -21.86 -6.49
C GLU A 142 -28.74 -21.83 -7.16
N SER A 143 -27.83 -20.94 -6.72
CA SER A 143 -26.44 -20.92 -7.21
C SER A 143 -25.46 -20.50 -6.12
N ASN A 144 -24.18 -20.88 -6.29
CA ASN A 144 -23.07 -20.42 -5.44
C ASN A 144 -22.60 -19.01 -5.83
N ALA A 145 -23.39 -18.27 -6.62
CA ALA A 145 -23.08 -16.92 -7.03
C ALA A 145 -23.57 -15.92 -5.97
N LEU A 146 -22.77 -14.89 -5.75
CA LEU A 146 -23.10 -13.72 -4.95
C LEU A 146 -23.39 -12.55 -5.89
N LEU A 147 -24.40 -11.77 -5.55
CA LEU A 147 -24.70 -10.52 -6.20
C LEU A 147 -24.32 -9.38 -5.25
N PHE A 148 -23.45 -8.53 -5.75
CA PHE A 148 -23.00 -7.33 -5.09
C PHE A 148 -23.65 -6.12 -5.78
N TYR A 149 -24.29 -5.27 -4.99
CA TYR A 149 -24.76 -3.96 -5.44
C TYR A 149 -23.97 -2.87 -4.73
N PHE A 150 -23.56 -1.85 -5.48
CA PHE A 150 -22.86 -0.68 -4.97
C PHE A 150 -23.45 0.60 -5.55
N ASP A 151 -23.93 1.47 -4.67
CA ASP A 151 -24.62 2.72 -5.00
C ASP A 151 -23.87 3.91 -4.38
N VAL A 152 -23.66 4.96 -5.18
CA VAL A 152 -23.07 6.22 -4.72
C VAL A 152 -24.22 7.17 -4.36
N MET A 153 -24.27 7.58 -3.09
CA MET A 153 -25.34 8.40 -2.54
C MET A 153 -24.99 9.89 -2.58
N GLU A 154 -23.76 10.23 -2.22
CA GLU A 154 -23.28 11.60 -2.13
C GLU A 154 -21.80 11.62 -2.51
N MET A 155 -21.36 12.73 -3.09
CA MET A 155 -19.98 13.00 -3.43
C MET A 155 -19.54 14.28 -2.75
N TRP A 156 -18.31 14.27 -2.26
CA TRP A 156 -17.68 15.43 -1.63
C TRP A 156 -16.32 15.69 -2.25
N THR A 157 -15.95 16.96 -2.42
CA THR A 157 -14.61 17.34 -2.87
C THR A 157 -14.09 18.55 -2.11
N ASP A 158 -12.79 18.57 -1.88
CA ASP A 158 -12.02 19.69 -1.33
C ASP A 158 -11.24 20.49 -2.38
N LEU A 159 -11.36 20.11 -3.64
CA LEU A 159 -10.67 20.79 -4.75
C LEU A 159 -11.21 22.20 -4.99
N THR A 160 -12.49 22.44 -4.74
CA THR A 160 -13.14 23.74 -4.92
C THR A 160 -13.15 24.56 -3.63
N SER A 161 -13.18 25.89 -3.76
CA SER A 161 -13.37 26.81 -2.65
C SER A 161 -14.60 27.69 -2.92
N PRO A 162 -15.74 27.45 -2.26
CA PRO A 162 -15.96 26.51 -1.15
C PRO A 162 -15.97 25.02 -1.57
N HIS A 163 -15.77 24.14 -0.59
CA HIS A 163 -15.91 22.68 -0.75
C HIS A 163 -17.29 22.35 -1.33
N LEU A 164 -17.33 21.40 -2.25
CA LEU A 164 -18.54 21.04 -2.95
C LEU A 164 -19.04 19.67 -2.48
N THR A 165 -20.33 19.61 -2.18
CA THR A 165 -21.07 18.39 -1.89
C THR A 165 -22.18 18.23 -2.92
N VAL A 166 -22.25 17.06 -3.54
CA VAL A 166 -23.24 16.73 -4.59
C VAL A 166 -24.02 15.50 -4.14
N ILE A 167 -25.33 15.64 -4.01
CA ILE A 167 -26.22 14.54 -3.65
C ILE A 167 -26.72 13.85 -4.92
N MET A 168 -26.55 12.54 -5.00
CA MET A 168 -26.87 11.71 -6.17
C MET A 168 -28.22 10.99 -5.98
N ASP A 169 -29.30 11.74 -5.79
CA ASP A 169 -30.63 11.20 -5.44
C ASP A 169 -31.57 10.93 -6.64
N LYS A 170 -31.12 11.18 -7.87
CA LYS A 170 -31.96 11.00 -9.07
C LYS A 170 -32.33 9.52 -9.28
N GLU A 171 -33.59 9.24 -9.64
CA GLU A 171 -34.07 7.88 -9.87
C GLU A 171 -33.40 7.16 -11.06
N GLU A 172 -32.95 7.94 -12.04
CA GLU A 172 -32.23 7.46 -13.22
C GLU A 172 -30.75 7.17 -12.93
N GLN A 173 -30.26 7.55 -11.75
CA GLN A 173 -28.89 7.29 -11.33
C GLN A 173 -28.65 5.78 -11.39
N LYS A 174 -27.59 5.40 -12.08
CA LYS A 174 -27.23 3.98 -12.19
C LYS A 174 -26.52 3.52 -10.91
N VAL A 175 -26.58 2.22 -10.70
CA VAL A 175 -25.98 1.50 -9.59
C VAL A 175 -25.17 0.36 -10.17
N LEU A 176 -24.02 0.07 -9.57
CA LEU A 176 -23.16 -1.02 -10.00
C LEU A 176 -23.72 -2.35 -9.47
N GLU A 177 -23.96 -3.29 -10.39
CA GLU A 177 -24.32 -4.69 -10.11
C GLU A 177 -23.17 -5.58 -10.56
N VAL A 178 -22.61 -6.38 -9.63
CA VAL A 178 -21.54 -7.34 -9.91
C VAL A 178 -21.97 -8.73 -9.46
N VAL A 179 -21.87 -9.70 -10.37
CA VAL A 179 -22.07 -11.12 -10.09
C VAL A 179 -20.70 -11.74 -9.83
N LEU A 180 -20.52 -12.20 -8.60
CA LEU A 180 -19.32 -12.88 -8.13
C LEU A 180 -19.60 -14.37 -8.04
N LEU A 181 -18.73 -15.21 -8.58
CA LEU A 181 -18.80 -16.66 -8.42
C LEU A 181 -17.64 -17.13 -7.56
N GLN A 182 -17.92 -17.98 -6.58
CA GLN A 182 -16.86 -18.58 -5.78
C GLN A 182 -16.04 -19.55 -6.64
N ARG A 183 -14.72 -19.37 -6.65
CA ARG A 183 -13.80 -20.24 -7.39
C ARG A 183 -13.56 -21.52 -6.61
N PRO A 184 -13.48 -22.68 -7.29
CA PRO A 184 -13.04 -23.91 -6.64
C PRO A 184 -11.57 -23.77 -6.23
N LEU A 185 -11.22 -24.31 -5.07
CA LEU A 185 -9.82 -24.34 -4.61
C LEU A 185 -9.04 -25.32 -5.48
N LEU A 186 -8.10 -24.80 -6.27
CA LEU A 186 -7.26 -25.61 -7.16
C LEU A 186 -5.92 -25.95 -6.50
N SER A 187 -5.49 -25.15 -5.53
CA SER A 187 -4.25 -25.32 -4.77
C SER A 187 -4.45 -25.14 -3.26
N ALA A 188 -3.58 -25.77 -2.46
CA ALA A 188 -3.54 -25.58 -1.00
C ALA A 188 -3.10 -24.17 -0.57
N GLY A 189 -2.55 -23.38 -1.51
CA GLY A 189 -2.24 -21.96 -1.31
C GLY A 189 -3.38 -21.00 -1.69
N ASP A 190 -4.49 -21.50 -2.24
CA ASP A 190 -5.62 -20.66 -2.60
C ASP A 190 -6.43 -20.30 -1.36
N HIS A 191 -6.80 -19.03 -1.23
CA HIS A 191 -7.71 -18.59 -0.17
C HIS A 191 -9.09 -19.23 -0.35
N ALA A 192 -9.63 -19.80 0.74
CA ALA A 192 -10.87 -20.58 0.77
C ALA A 192 -12.11 -19.87 0.15
N SER A 193 -12.04 -18.54 -0.01
CA SER A 193 -13.09 -17.66 -0.49
C SER A 193 -12.64 -16.78 -1.67
N ALA A 194 -11.82 -17.31 -2.59
CA ALA A 194 -11.52 -16.60 -3.83
C ALA A 194 -12.78 -16.47 -4.71
N TYR A 195 -13.04 -15.28 -5.23
CA TYR A 195 -14.17 -14.99 -6.12
C TYR A 195 -13.68 -14.65 -7.54
N GLU A 196 -14.59 -14.74 -8.50
CA GLU A 196 -14.39 -14.33 -9.89
C GLU A 196 -15.56 -13.44 -10.34
N ILE A 197 -15.28 -12.36 -11.04
CA ILE A 197 -16.28 -11.47 -11.64
C ILE A 197 -16.78 -12.12 -12.93
N ILE A 198 -17.98 -12.72 -12.88
CA ILE A 198 -18.62 -13.31 -14.07
C ILE A 198 -19.34 -12.26 -14.90
N ARG A 199 -19.91 -11.25 -14.24
CA ARG A 199 -20.66 -10.19 -14.89
C ARG A 199 -20.61 -8.92 -14.06
N ALA A 200 -20.42 -7.79 -14.74
CA ALA A 200 -20.67 -6.47 -14.20
C ALA A 200 -21.66 -5.73 -15.11
N SER A 201 -22.59 -5.01 -14.51
CA SER A 201 -23.53 -4.17 -15.24
C SER A 201 -23.95 -2.96 -14.43
N LEU A 202 -24.26 -1.87 -15.12
CA LEU A 202 -24.87 -0.69 -14.51
C LEU A 202 -26.39 -0.75 -14.69
N VAL A 203 -27.12 -0.76 -13.57
CA VAL A 203 -28.57 -0.92 -13.54
C VAL A 203 -29.18 0.35 -12.94
N PRO A 204 -30.28 0.90 -13.49
CA PRO A 204 -30.99 2.04 -12.88
C PRO A 204 -31.41 1.75 -11.44
N ARG A 205 -31.27 2.74 -10.54
CA ARG A 205 -31.62 2.59 -9.11
C ARG A 205 -33.07 2.13 -8.91
N LYS A 206 -34.01 2.60 -9.75
CA LYS A 206 -35.43 2.20 -9.73
C LYS A 206 -35.67 0.68 -9.89
N ASP A 207 -34.75 -0.04 -10.51
CA ASP A 207 -34.91 -1.49 -10.75
C ASP A 207 -34.47 -2.33 -9.54
N ILE A 208 -33.83 -1.69 -8.54
CA ILE A 208 -33.37 -2.34 -7.32
C ILE A 208 -34.52 -2.48 -6.33
N LYS A 209 -35.10 -3.69 -6.29
CA LYS A 209 -36.23 -4.01 -5.41
C LYS A 209 -35.86 -4.25 -3.94
N LYS A 210 -34.57 -4.43 -3.62
CA LYS A 210 -34.12 -4.78 -2.26
C LYS A 210 -33.30 -3.64 -1.65
N PRO A 211 -33.47 -3.36 -0.34
CA PRO A 211 -32.73 -2.29 0.30
C PRO A 211 -31.23 -2.61 0.37
N MET A 212 -30.41 -1.56 0.26
CA MET A 212 -28.99 -1.63 0.61
C MET A 212 -28.86 -1.88 2.11
N LYS A 213 -27.81 -2.62 2.51
CA LYS A 213 -27.64 -3.04 3.91
C LYS A 213 -26.63 -2.18 4.66
N MET A 214 -25.55 -1.83 3.98
CA MET A 214 -24.45 -1.07 4.55
C MET A 214 -24.45 0.33 3.96
N HIS A 215 -24.25 1.33 4.82
CA HIS A 215 -24.18 2.74 4.44
C HIS A 215 -22.93 3.34 5.04
N MET A 216 -22.15 4.00 4.19
CA MET A 216 -20.95 4.75 4.54
C MET A 216 -21.18 6.19 4.13
N TRP A 217 -21.09 7.09 5.11
CA TRP A 217 -21.14 8.54 4.90
C TRP A 217 -19.73 9.09 5.00
N PHE A 218 -19.27 9.80 3.97
CA PHE A 218 -17.87 10.16 3.83
C PHE A 218 -17.31 10.94 5.04
N HIS A 219 -18.08 11.87 5.59
CA HIS A 219 -17.66 12.69 6.73
C HIS A 219 -17.73 11.98 8.09
N ASP A 220 -18.60 10.98 8.22
CA ASP A 220 -18.81 10.25 9.47
C ASP A 220 -17.73 9.20 9.72
N TRP A 221 -16.97 8.81 8.70
CA TRP A 221 -15.98 7.75 8.79
C TRP A 221 -14.57 8.26 8.54
N ASP A 222 -13.60 7.64 9.21
CA ASP A 222 -12.17 7.84 8.98
C ASP A 222 -11.42 6.50 9.09
N ALA A 223 -10.09 6.55 9.07
CA ALA A 223 -9.23 5.37 9.16
C ALA A 223 -9.44 4.55 10.45
N ASN A 224 -9.97 5.17 11.51
CA ASN A 224 -10.22 4.54 12.80
C ASN A 224 -11.65 3.99 12.92
N GLY A 225 -12.51 4.22 11.94
CA GLY A 225 -13.90 3.77 11.89
C GLY A 225 -14.91 4.92 11.87
N LYS A 226 -16.14 4.62 12.29
CA LYS A 226 -17.20 5.63 12.39
C LYS A 226 -16.96 6.55 13.59
N LYS A 227 -16.86 7.85 13.35
CA LYS A 227 -16.71 8.88 14.38
C LYS A 227 -17.83 8.78 15.42
N GLY A 228 -17.48 8.95 16.69
CA GLY A 228 -18.41 8.89 17.81
C GLY A 228 -18.75 7.49 18.32
N THR A 229 -18.18 6.42 17.77
CA THR A 229 -18.30 5.08 18.35
C THR A 229 -17.18 4.79 19.37
N ALA A 230 -17.45 3.91 20.33
CA ALA A 230 -16.43 3.48 21.29
C ALA A 230 -15.23 2.79 20.60
N THR A 231 -15.48 2.06 19.51
CA THR A 231 -14.42 1.43 18.70
C THR A 231 -13.52 2.48 18.06
N HIS A 232 -14.09 3.59 17.58
CA HIS A 232 -13.32 4.70 17.02
C HIS A 232 -12.42 5.35 18.07
N MET A 233 -12.92 5.57 19.29
CA MET A 233 -12.09 6.12 20.37
C MET A 233 -10.90 5.22 20.71
N VAL A 234 -11.12 3.90 20.80
CA VAL A 234 -10.05 2.94 21.09
C VAL A 234 -9.04 2.87 19.94
N ASN A 235 -9.50 2.78 18.70
CA ASN A 235 -8.64 2.74 17.52
C ASN A 235 -7.84 4.05 17.35
N SER A 236 -8.49 5.20 17.60
CA SER A 236 -7.86 6.52 17.55
C SER A 236 -6.82 6.70 18.66
N ALA A 237 -7.11 6.25 19.88
CA ALA A 237 -6.14 6.27 20.97
C ALA A 237 -4.96 5.33 20.68
N SER A 238 -5.22 4.14 20.13
CA SER A 238 -4.20 3.18 19.75
C SER A 238 -3.30 3.72 18.63
N SER A 239 -3.88 4.28 17.56
CA SER A 239 -3.11 4.89 16.47
C SER A 239 -2.29 6.08 16.98
N SER A 240 -2.89 6.98 17.76
CA SER A 240 -2.18 8.11 18.37
C SER A 240 -1.02 7.65 19.27
N PHE A 241 -1.19 6.55 20.00
CA PHE A 241 -0.13 5.97 20.83
C PHE A 241 1.00 5.38 19.99
N VAL A 242 0.67 4.68 18.90
CA VAL A 242 1.65 4.15 17.95
C VAL A 242 2.40 5.30 17.25
N ASP A 243 1.71 6.36 16.84
CA ASP A 243 2.31 7.55 16.23
C ASP A 243 3.21 8.28 17.23
N TYR A 244 2.80 8.37 18.49
CA TYR A 244 3.63 8.92 19.56
C TYR A 244 4.88 8.07 19.83
N ILE A 245 4.75 6.75 19.87
CA ILE A 245 5.86 5.81 20.06
C ILE A 245 6.80 5.81 18.86
N SER A 246 6.26 5.92 17.65
CA SER A 246 7.03 5.94 16.41
C SER A 246 7.63 7.32 16.12
N SER A 247 7.19 8.36 16.83
CA SER A 247 7.81 9.69 16.77
C SER A 247 9.32 9.60 17.05
N GLY A 248 10.09 10.38 16.28
CA GLY A 248 11.54 10.16 16.09
C GLY A 248 12.39 10.03 17.36
N ILE A 249 11.99 10.66 18.47
CA ILE A 249 12.71 10.56 19.75
C ILE A 249 12.40 9.24 20.48
N TRP A 250 11.13 8.82 20.49
CA TRP A 250 10.69 7.59 21.14
C TRP A 250 11.06 6.35 20.34
N SER A 251 10.99 6.43 19.01
CA SER A 251 11.42 5.33 18.13
C SER A 251 12.91 5.06 18.24
N LEU A 252 13.74 6.12 18.36
CA LEU A 252 15.18 5.99 18.61
C LEU A 252 15.44 5.34 19.98
N PHE A 253 14.72 5.76 21.02
CA PHE A 253 14.86 5.17 22.35
C PHE A 253 14.45 3.68 22.38
N ILE A 254 13.32 3.32 21.75
CA ILE A 254 12.86 1.94 21.64
C ILE A 254 13.81 1.10 20.79
N PHE A 255 14.38 1.67 19.72
CA PHE A 255 15.40 0.99 18.92
C PHE A 255 16.66 0.68 19.75
N ILE A 256 17.16 1.65 20.54
CA ILE A 256 18.29 1.41 21.45
C ILE A 256 17.95 0.32 22.47
N LEU A 257 16.76 0.36 23.08
CA LEU A 257 16.32 -0.68 24.01
C LEU A 257 16.24 -2.06 23.36
N ALA A 258 15.73 -2.15 22.12
CA ALA A 258 15.67 -3.40 21.37
C ALA A 258 17.07 -3.96 21.08
N VAL A 259 18.03 -3.11 20.71
CA VAL A 259 19.44 -3.51 20.51
C VAL A 259 20.07 -4.00 21.82
N MET A 260 19.83 -3.29 22.94
CA MET A 260 20.31 -3.73 24.25
C MET A 260 19.69 -5.06 24.68
N ALA A 261 18.38 -5.24 24.48
CA ALA A 261 17.71 -6.50 24.80
C ALA A 261 18.24 -7.65 23.95
N LEU A 262 18.46 -7.43 22.65
CA LEU A 262 19.08 -8.42 21.76
C LEU A 262 20.50 -8.76 22.21
N PHE A 263 21.31 -7.76 22.59
CA PHE A 263 22.65 -7.98 23.14
C PHE A 263 22.60 -8.84 24.41
N VAL A 264 21.69 -8.55 25.34
CA VAL A 264 21.50 -9.36 26.55
C VAL A 264 21.10 -10.79 26.21
N ILE A 265 20.17 -10.99 25.27
CA ILE A 265 19.76 -12.33 24.82
C ILE A 265 20.93 -13.09 24.19
N VAL A 266 21.76 -12.43 23.37
CA VAL A 266 22.97 -13.03 22.78
C VAL A 266 23.99 -13.38 23.86
N CYS A 267 24.25 -12.49 24.82
CA CYS A 267 25.14 -12.78 25.94
C CYS A 267 24.63 -13.95 26.79
N LEU A 268 23.33 -13.98 27.10
CA LEU A 268 22.72 -15.10 27.82
C LEU A 268 22.81 -16.40 27.00
N PHE A 269 22.62 -16.34 25.69
CA PHE A 269 22.78 -17.50 24.80
C PHE A 269 24.24 -18.00 24.75
N ILE A 270 25.23 -17.09 24.78
CA ILE A 270 26.65 -17.46 24.83
C ILE A 270 27.00 -18.09 26.19
N ILE A 271 26.54 -17.49 27.29
CA ILE A 271 26.85 -17.94 28.66
C ILE A 271 26.14 -19.26 28.98
N PHE A 272 24.84 -19.36 28.68
CA PHE A 272 24.00 -20.50 29.06
C PHE A 272 23.79 -21.53 27.95
N GLY A 273 23.82 -21.12 26.67
CA GLY A 273 23.56 -21.99 25.52
C GLY A 273 24.81 -22.57 24.86
N CYS A 274 25.92 -21.81 24.79
CA CYS A 274 27.18 -22.28 24.19
C CYS A 274 28.15 -22.93 25.17
N GLY A 275 27.83 -23.02 26.47
CA GLY A 275 28.63 -23.80 27.42
C GLY A 275 30.10 -23.36 27.59
N LEU A 276 30.45 -22.14 27.18
CA LEU A 276 31.83 -21.60 27.19
C LEU A 276 32.37 -21.33 28.61
N HIS A 277 31.65 -21.68 29.66
CA HIS A 277 32.02 -21.33 31.04
C HIS A 277 32.16 -22.51 31.99
N LYS A 278 32.37 -23.74 31.48
CA LYS A 278 32.65 -24.89 32.36
C LYS A 278 34.10 -25.37 32.44
N ASP A 279 35.01 -25.05 31.50
CA ASP A 279 36.28 -25.79 31.48
C ASP A 279 37.57 -24.99 31.78
N ASP A 280 37.60 -23.66 31.68
CA ASP A 280 38.89 -22.95 31.80
C ASP A 280 39.40 -22.78 33.24
N TYR A 281 38.51 -22.70 34.23
CA TYR A 281 38.92 -22.51 35.64
C TYR A 281 39.35 -23.81 36.33
N GLU A 282 38.79 -24.96 35.93
CA GLU A 282 39.17 -26.28 36.48
C GLU A 282 40.49 -26.78 35.87
N GLN A 283 40.77 -26.47 34.60
CA GLN A 283 42.03 -26.85 33.93
C GLN A 283 43.26 -26.14 34.50
N ALA A 284 43.11 -24.92 35.02
CA ALA A 284 44.22 -24.15 35.60
C ALA A 284 44.68 -24.65 36.99
N GLN A 285 43.83 -25.35 37.75
CA GLN A 285 44.18 -25.85 39.08
C GLN A 285 44.82 -27.25 39.08
N HIS A 286 44.60 -28.06 38.06
CA HIS A 286 45.14 -29.43 38.00
C HIS A 286 46.59 -29.53 37.48
N GLY A 287 47.19 -28.45 36.98
CA GLY A 287 48.57 -28.45 36.43
C GLY A 287 49.72 -28.36 37.43
N LYS A 288 49.46 -28.14 38.73
CA LYS A 288 50.53 -28.03 39.76
C LYS A 288 50.59 -29.25 40.67
N ARG A 289 50.98 -30.41 40.12
CA ARG A 289 51.51 -31.51 40.95
C ARG A 289 52.60 -32.29 40.20
N LYS A 290 53.80 -32.26 40.82
CA LYS A 290 54.98 -33.12 40.64
C LYS A 290 55.98 -32.78 39.51
N SER A 291 56.99 -32.01 39.88
CA SER A 291 58.42 -32.29 39.63
C SER A 291 59.21 -31.29 40.51
N GLY A 292 60.04 -31.64 41.49
CA GLY A 292 61.00 -32.73 41.55
C GLY A 292 62.39 -32.22 41.16
N GLY A 293 63.08 -31.48 42.04
CA GLY A 293 64.44 -30.98 41.73
C GLY A 293 65.04 -30.10 42.82
N ARG A 294 65.54 -30.74 43.89
CA ARG A 294 66.53 -30.20 44.83
C ARG A 294 67.80 -29.87 44.04
N ASN A 295 68.33 -28.65 44.12
CA ASN A 295 69.76 -28.43 44.00
C ASN A 295 70.19 -27.13 44.70
N ASP A 296 71.03 -27.38 45.70
CA ASP A 296 71.69 -26.49 46.63
C ASP A 296 72.31 -25.24 45.99
N ILE A 297 71.89 -24.10 46.53
CA ILE A 297 72.58 -22.82 46.47
C ILE A 297 73.71 -22.91 47.49
N GLU A 298 74.94 -23.21 47.05
CA GLU A 298 76.23 -22.87 47.72
C GLU A 298 77.41 -23.76 47.24
N SER A 299 77.72 -23.69 45.94
CA SER A 299 79.08 -23.85 45.41
C SER A 299 78.97 -23.46 43.94
N VAL A 300 79.60 -22.39 43.48
CA VAL A 300 80.98 -22.40 42.99
C VAL A 300 81.47 -20.96 43.00
N ARG A 301 82.48 -20.70 43.85
CA ARG A 301 83.36 -19.54 43.77
C ARG A 301 84.24 -19.68 42.52
N ARG A 302 84.05 -18.81 41.52
CA ARG A 302 85.12 -18.32 40.63
C ARG A 302 84.62 -17.11 39.85
N PHE A 303 85.21 -15.95 40.15
CA PHE A 303 85.02 -14.72 39.41
C PHE A 303 85.56 -14.91 37.98
N ARG A 304 84.67 -14.81 36.99
CA ARG A 304 85.04 -14.67 35.57
C ARG A 304 85.23 -13.20 35.26
N THR A 305 86.30 -12.88 34.54
CA THR A 305 86.69 -11.52 34.17
C THR A 305 85.72 -10.91 33.14
N PRO A 306 85.56 -9.57 33.14
CA PRO A 306 84.57 -8.85 32.30
C PRO A 306 84.78 -8.94 30.78
N GLU A 307 85.79 -9.66 30.31
CA GLU A 307 86.03 -9.93 28.88
C GLU A 307 85.25 -11.16 28.36
N GLU A 308 84.77 -12.06 29.23
CA GLU A 308 83.93 -13.21 28.87
C GLU A 308 82.41 -12.94 28.96
N LEU A 309 82.01 -11.73 29.37
CA LEU A 309 80.61 -11.32 29.57
C LEU A 309 80.06 -10.44 28.43
N GLY A 310 80.68 -10.50 27.24
CA GLY A 310 80.06 -10.06 25.99
C GLY A 310 79.74 -8.56 25.89
N LEU A 311 80.35 -7.72 26.71
CA LEU A 311 80.19 -6.26 26.67
C LEU A 311 81.32 -5.62 25.86
N ARG A 312 81.28 -5.81 24.53
CA ARG A 312 82.02 -4.95 23.60
C ARG A 312 81.03 -4.13 22.77
N GLY A 313 80.77 -2.93 23.27
CA GLY A 313 80.13 -1.88 22.50
C GLY A 313 80.99 -1.48 21.30
N SER A 314 80.35 -1.37 20.15
CA SER A 314 80.71 -0.39 19.12
C SER A 314 79.42 0.37 18.84
N GLY A 315 79.32 1.55 19.44
CA GLY A 315 78.19 2.44 19.28
C GLY A 315 78.18 3.04 17.88
N ARG A 316 77.02 2.97 17.22
CA ARG A 316 76.71 3.83 16.08
C ARG A 316 75.70 4.86 16.55
N VAL A 317 76.19 6.06 16.77
CA VAL A 317 75.41 7.25 17.11
C VAL A 317 74.55 7.62 15.90
N VAL A 318 73.22 7.64 16.06
CA VAL A 318 72.29 8.22 15.08
C VAL A 318 71.84 9.55 15.66
N GLY A 319 72.37 10.64 15.10
CA GLY A 319 71.95 12.01 15.42
C GLY A 319 70.59 12.30 14.80
N VAL A 320 69.65 12.74 15.61
CA VAL A 320 68.37 13.32 15.16
C VAL A 320 68.58 14.84 15.07
N GLY A 321 68.81 15.33 13.85
CA GLY A 321 68.79 16.75 13.55
C GLY A 321 67.35 17.24 13.46
N LYS A 322 66.99 18.19 14.32
CA LYS A 322 65.78 19.00 14.23
C LYS A 322 66.20 20.31 13.53
N SER A 323 65.62 20.59 12.37
CA SER A 323 65.74 21.88 11.68
C SER A 323 64.61 22.80 12.12
N ASP A 324 64.95 24.09 12.23
CA ASP A 324 64.10 25.23 12.61
C ASP A 324 62.80 25.36 11.80
#